data_AF-A0A8B3F3Y2-F1
#
_entry.id   AF-A0A8B3F3Y2-F1
#
_cell.length_a   1.000
_cell.length_b   1.000
_cell.length_c   1.000
_cell.angle_alpha   90.00
_cell.angle_beta   90.00
_cell.angle_gamma   90.00
#
_symmetry.space_group_name_H-M   'P 1'
#
loop_
_entity.id
_entity.type
_entity.pdbx_description
1 polymer ?
#
loop_
_entity_poly.entity_id
_entity_poly.type
_entity_poly.pdbx_seq_one_letter_code
_entity_poly.pdbx_strand_id
1 'polypeptide(L)'
;MYEDYTNQSLSSKEYRELLGTAIYVFNSNNGFLIENILRADENNKYDWYELIDKMGGDLKKIVTKTIINESEKQNKKKLGKDIEEIFSSLVETRNRIIHSFAITDPSGVQILRTKEKKTHTQFTITTELLMKFIKDNEKLALKLHEFRGY
;
A
#
# COMPACT_ATOMS: atom_id res chain seq x y z
N MET A 1 -24.27 6.89 13.40
CA MET A 1 -23.97 8.29 13.03
C MET A 1 -24.25 8.40 11.55
N TYR A 2 -25.22 9.23 11.17
CA TYR A 2 -25.53 9.50 9.76
C TYR A 2 -24.93 10.85 9.43
N GLU A 3 -24.14 10.88 8.37
CA GLU A 3 -23.69 12.13 7.77
C GLU A 3 -24.75 12.56 6.75
N ASP A 4 -24.91 13.86 6.51
CA ASP A 4 -25.94 14.38 5.59
C ASP A 4 -25.77 13.92 4.13
N TYR A 5 -24.57 13.45 3.78
CA TYR A 5 -24.23 12.94 2.46
C TYR A 5 -24.43 11.42 2.29
N THR A 6 -24.84 10.66 3.32
CA THR A 6 -25.17 9.23 3.16
C THR A 6 -26.09 8.66 4.22
N ASN A 7 -27.02 7.81 3.77
CA ASN A 7 -27.90 7.03 4.65
C ASN A 7 -27.27 5.70 5.13
N GLN A 8 -26.06 5.37 4.68
CA GLN A 8 -25.34 4.19 5.17
C GLN A 8 -24.77 4.43 6.57
N SER A 9 -24.78 3.39 7.41
CA SER A 9 -24.13 3.46 8.73
C SER A 9 -22.63 3.66 8.57
N LEU A 10 -22.10 4.72 9.16
CA LEU A 10 -20.68 5.07 9.09
C LEU A 10 -19.96 4.83 10.43
N SER A 11 -18.66 4.52 10.32
CA SER A 11 -17.72 4.57 11.44
C SER A 11 -17.50 6.00 11.94
N SER A 12 -16.79 6.14 13.06
CA SER A 12 -16.46 7.45 13.61
C SER A 12 -15.69 8.31 12.61
N LYS A 13 -15.73 9.62 12.80
CA LYS A 13 -15.04 10.57 11.92
C LYS A 13 -13.53 10.33 11.93
N GLU A 14 -12.96 10.10 13.10
CA GLU A 14 -11.54 9.85 13.31
C GLU A 14 -11.09 8.56 12.61
N TYR A 15 -11.89 7.49 12.71
CA TYR A 15 -11.60 6.24 12.03
C TYR A 15 -11.62 6.41 10.50
N ARG A 16 -12.61 7.13 9.97
CA ARG A 16 -12.73 7.39 8.53
C ARG A 16 -11.62 8.28 8.00
N GLU A 17 -11.22 9.30 8.77
CA GLU A 17 -10.10 10.18 8.44
C GLU A 17 -8.78 9.38 8.37
N LEU A 18 -8.55 8.52 9.36
CA LEU A 18 -7.38 7.65 9.38
C LEU A 18 -7.39 6.65 8.21
N LEU A 19 -8.55 6.05 7.91
CA LEU A 19 -8.73 5.16 6.77
C LEU A 19 -8.45 5.88 5.45
N GLY A 20 -8.99 7.09 5.27
CA GLY A 20 -8.73 7.92 4.10
C GLY A 20 -7.24 8.26 3.96
N THR A 21 -6.60 8.63 5.07
CA THR A 21 -5.15 8.90 5.13
C THR A 21 -4.34 7.67 4.71
N ALA A 22 -4.69 6.48 5.23
CA ALA A 22 -4.03 5.23 4.87
C ALA A 22 -4.08 4.96 3.37
N ILE A 23 -5.25 5.11 2.74
CA ILE A 23 -5.40 4.93 1.28
C ILE A 23 -4.62 5.99 0.50
N TYR A 24 -4.70 7.25 0.92
CA TYR A 24 -4.04 8.35 0.24
C TYR A 24 -2.51 8.19 0.25
N VAL A 25 -1.94 7.89 1.42
CA VAL A 25 -0.49 7.67 1.57
C VAL A 25 -0.02 6.53 0.68
N PHE A 26 -0.75 5.41 0.61
CA PHE A 26 -0.41 4.32 -0.31
C PHE A 26 -0.41 4.76 -1.78
N ASN A 27 -1.40 5.55 -2.21
CA ASN A 27 -1.46 6.05 -3.59
C ASN A 27 -0.29 6.98 -3.91
N SER A 28 0.04 7.90 -3.00
CA SER A 28 1.21 8.78 -3.14
C SER A 28 2.50 7.97 -3.26
N ASN A 29 2.65 6.94 -2.45
CA ASN A 29 3.83 6.08 -2.43
C ASN A 29 3.93 5.21 -3.69
N ASN A 30 2.79 4.76 -4.23
CA ASN A 30 2.74 4.02 -5.49
C ASN A 30 3.22 4.90 -6.66
N GLY A 31 2.84 6.18 -6.69
CA GLY A 31 3.38 7.14 -7.65
C GLY A 31 4.89 7.29 -7.52
N PHE A 32 5.39 7.46 -6.30
CA PHE A 32 6.84 7.58 -6.04
C PHE A 32 7.62 6.31 -6.44
N LEU A 33 7.04 5.13 -6.22
CA LEU A 33 7.60 3.86 -6.69
C LEU A 33 7.70 3.81 -8.21
N ILE A 34 6.64 4.20 -8.93
CA ILE A 34 6.61 4.23 -10.40
C ILE A 34 7.71 5.14 -10.95
N GLU A 35 7.89 6.32 -10.40
CA GLU A 35 9.00 7.21 -10.78
C GLU A 35 10.38 6.55 -10.58
N ASN A 36 10.56 5.77 -9.52
CA ASN A 36 11.81 5.02 -9.28
C ASN A 36 12.01 3.90 -10.29
N ILE A 37 10.94 3.20 -10.67
CA ILE A 37 10.96 2.19 -11.73
C ILE A 37 11.40 2.82 -13.04
N LEU A 38 10.78 3.94 -13.45
CA LEU A 38 11.10 4.65 -14.69
C LEU A 38 12.55 5.13 -14.71
N ARG A 39 13.06 5.63 -13.59
CA ARG A 39 14.47 6.03 -13.48
C ARG A 39 15.45 4.86 -13.60
N ALA A 40 15.07 3.69 -13.09
CA ALA A 40 15.90 2.48 -13.14
C ALA A 40 15.74 1.70 -14.47
N ASP A 41 14.83 2.11 -15.34
CA ASP A 41 14.55 1.44 -16.61
C ASP A 41 15.44 1.99 -17.74
N GLU A 42 16.66 1.47 -17.84
CA GLU A 42 17.67 1.90 -18.83
C GLU A 42 17.20 1.80 -20.29
N ASN A 43 16.25 0.92 -20.60
CA ASN A 43 15.80 0.67 -21.97
C ASN A 43 14.51 1.42 -22.35
N ASN A 44 13.98 2.27 -21.47
CA ASN A 44 12.68 2.94 -21.66
C ASN A 44 11.57 1.97 -22.10
N LYS A 45 11.54 0.80 -21.46
CA LYS A 45 10.57 -0.25 -21.73
C LYS A 45 9.19 0.08 -21.15
N TYR A 46 9.14 0.82 -20.06
CA TYR A 46 7.92 1.19 -19.36
C TYR A 46 7.64 2.68 -19.49
N ASP A 47 6.36 3.03 -19.54
CA ASP A 47 5.90 4.41 -19.43
C ASP A 47 4.96 4.59 -18.22
N TRP A 48 4.77 5.84 -17.80
CA TRP A 48 3.98 6.16 -16.62
C TRP A 48 2.50 5.75 -16.76
N TYR A 49 1.92 5.90 -17.95
CA TYR A 49 0.51 5.59 -18.21
C TYR A 49 0.27 4.08 -18.11
N GLU A 50 1.17 3.26 -18.63
CA GLU A 50 1.08 1.80 -18.47
C GLU A 50 1.20 1.42 -16.98
N LEU A 51 2.17 2.01 -16.27
CA LEU A 51 2.49 1.61 -14.90
C LEU A 51 1.40 1.98 -13.89
N ILE A 52 0.75 3.14 -14.04
CA ILE A 52 -0.28 3.59 -13.08
C ILE A 52 -1.54 2.71 -13.12
N ASP A 53 -1.85 2.12 -14.29
CA ASP A 53 -3.00 1.24 -14.48
C ASP A 53 -2.75 -0.20 -13.99
N LYS A 54 -1.50 -0.57 -13.70
CA LYS A 54 -1.18 -1.91 -13.19
C LYS A 54 -1.70 -2.11 -11.77
N MET A 55 -2.31 -3.27 -11.53
CA MET A 55 -2.57 -3.72 -10.18
C MET A 55 -1.25 -3.96 -9.43
N GLY A 56 -1.27 -3.81 -8.10
CA GLY A 56 -0.07 -3.96 -7.26
C GLY A 56 0.68 -5.30 -7.45
N GLY A 57 -0.04 -6.38 -7.78
CA GLY A 57 0.57 -7.68 -8.09
C GLY A 57 1.39 -7.69 -9.39
N ASP A 58 1.00 -6.92 -10.40
CA ASP A 58 1.77 -6.81 -11.64
C ASP A 58 2.93 -5.82 -11.48
N LEU A 59 2.71 -4.72 -10.73
CA LEU A 59 3.79 -3.81 -10.34
C LEU A 59 4.91 -4.54 -9.58
N LYS A 60 4.57 -5.49 -8.71
CA LYS A 60 5.57 -6.30 -7.99
C LYS A 60 6.56 -6.97 -8.96
N LYS A 61 6.08 -7.56 -10.06
CA LYS A 61 6.94 -8.21 -11.06
C LYS A 61 7.86 -7.21 -11.76
N ILE A 62 7.40 -5.97 -11.92
CA ILE A 62 8.17 -4.89 -12.54
C ILE A 62 9.24 -4.38 -11.58
N VAL A 63 8.94 -4.23 -10.30
CA VAL A 63 9.90 -3.90 -9.23
C VAL A 63 11.06 -4.89 -9.21
N THR A 64 10.78 -6.19 -9.27
CA THR A 64 11.83 -7.23 -9.35
C THR A 64 12.72 -7.05 -10.58
N LYS A 65 12.16 -6.68 -11.74
CA LYS A 65 12.93 -6.53 -12.99
C LYS A 65 13.73 -5.23 -13.07
N THR A 66 13.34 -4.20 -12.33
CA THR A 66 13.93 -2.86 -12.40
C THR A 66 14.74 -2.58 -11.15
N ILE A 67 14.08 -2.25 -10.04
CA ILE A 67 14.70 -1.83 -8.78
C ILE A 67 15.67 -2.89 -8.23
N ILE A 68 15.32 -4.17 -8.23
CA ILE A 68 16.22 -5.20 -7.69
C ILE A 68 17.46 -5.35 -8.57
N ASN A 69 17.28 -5.51 -9.89
CA ASN A 69 18.38 -5.66 -10.83
C ASN A 69 19.33 -4.44 -10.79
N GLU A 70 18.76 -3.24 -10.72
CA GLU A 70 19.54 -2.00 -10.62
C GLU A 70 20.26 -1.89 -9.27
N SER A 71 19.59 -2.26 -8.17
CA SER A 71 20.23 -2.34 -6.86
C SER A 71 21.39 -3.33 -6.83
N GLU A 72 21.29 -4.45 -7.55
CA GLU A 72 22.37 -5.43 -7.65
C GLU A 72 23.59 -4.87 -8.41
N LYS A 73 23.39 -4.16 -9.53
CA LYS A 73 24.47 -3.46 -10.24
C LYS A 73 25.19 -2.45 -9.36
N GLN A 74 24.44 -1.76 -8.49
CA GLN A 74 24.97 -0.79 -7.54
C GLN A 74 25.57 -1.41 -6.26
N ASN A 75 25.69 -2.74 -6.17
CA ASN A 75 26.10 -3.46 -4.97
C ASN A 75 25.21 -3.19 -3.73
N LYS A 76 23.95 -2.79 -3.94
CA LYS A 76 22.92 -2.50 -2.93
C LYS A 76 21.82 -3.58 -2.90
N LYS A 77 22.16 -4.84 -3.15
CA LYS A 77 21.19 -5.97 -3.24
C LYS A 77 20.20 -6.05 -2.07
N LYS A 78 20.66 -5.77 -0.85
CA LYS A 78 19.80 -5.77 0.34
C LYS A 78 18.69 -4.70 0.25
N LEU A 79 19.03 -3.50 -0.19
CA LEU A 79 18.07 -2.40 -0.34
C LEU A 79 16.96 -2.76 -1.33
N GLY A 80 17.33 -3.32 -2.49
CA GLY A 80 16.35 -3.76 -3.49
C GLY A 80 15.38 -4.82 -2.95
N LYS A 81 15.88 -5.78 -2.16
CA LYS A 81 15.04 -6.79 -1.48
C LYS A 81 14.12 -6.17 -0.43
N ASP A 82 14.65 -5.28 0.42
CA ASP A 82 13.85 -4.58 1.44
C ASP A 82 12.68 -3.82 0.79
N ILE A 83 12.93 -3.13 -0.34
CA ILE A 83 11.89 -2.42 -1.11
C ILE A 83 10.82 -3.39 -1.62
N GLU A 84 11.21 -4.50 -2.23
CA GLU A 84 10.26 -5.50 -2.76
C GLU A 84 9.41 -6.12 -1.66
N GLU A 85 10.02 -6.50 -0.54
CA GLU A 85 9.33 -7.13 0.59
C GLU A 85 8.32 -6.18 1.23
N ILE A 86 8.74 -4.94 1.51
CA ILE A 86 7.85 -3.91 2.07
C ILE A 86 6.70 -3.61 1.11
N PHE A 87 6.99 -3.39 -0.18
CA PHE A 87 5.95 -3.12 -1.17
C PHE A 87 4.96 -4.27 -1.29
N SER A 88 5.43 -5.52 -1.28
CA SER A 88 4.58 -6.71 -1.30
C SER A 88 3.63 -6.74 -0.10
N SER A 89 4.14 -6.50 1.10
CA SER A 89 3.34 -6.47 2.33
C SER A 89 2.30 -5.34 2.31
N LEU A 90 2.66 -4.17 1.76
CA LEU A 90 1.75 -3.05 1.60
C LEU A 90 0.62 -3.37 0.60
N VAL A 91 0.93 -3.97 -0.55
CA VAL A 91 -0.09 -4.40 -1.52
C VAL A 91 -1.07 -5.40 -0.89
N GLU A 92 -0.57 -6.36 -0.12
CA GLU A 92 -1.42 -7.33 0.58
C GLU A 92 -2.34 -6.66 1.60
N THR A 93 -1.79 -5.78 2.43
CA THR A 93 -2.54 -5.04 3.46
C THR A 93 -3.58 -4.12 2.83
N ARG A 94 -3.21 -3.35 1.80
CA ARG A 94 -4.13 -2.51 1.00
C ARG A 94 -5.26 -3.33 0.42
N ASN A 95 -4.97 -4.52 -0.11
CA ASN A 95 -6.01 -5.41 -0.62
C ASN A 95 -6.96 -5.87 0.49
N ARG A 96 -6.49 -6.10 1.72
CA ARG A 96 -7.37 -6.42 2.85
C ARG A 96 -8.27 -5.24 3.23
N ILE A 97 -7.74 -4.01 3.18
CA ILE A 97 -8.51 -2.78 3.42
C ILE A 97 -9.59 -2.59 2.36
N ILE A 98 -9.27 -2.70 1.08
CA ILE A 98 -10.24 -2.51 -0.01
C ILE A 98 -11.28 -3.63 -0.06
N HIS A 99 -10.92 -4.87 0.26
CA HIS A 99 -11.85 -6.00 0.32
C HIS A 99 -12.52 -6.17 1.70
N SER A 100 -12.59 -5.10 2.48
CA SER A 100 -13.29 -5.11 3.76
C SER A 100 -14.78 -4.87 3.61
N PHE A 101 -15.52 -5.12 4.69
CA PHE A 101 -16.95 -4.89 4.79
C PHE A 101 -17.27 -4.29 6.17
N ALA A 102 -18.29 -3.43 6.21
CA ALA A 102 -18.72 -2.80 7.44
C ALA A 102 -19.49 -3.78 8.34
N ILE A 103 -19.25 -3.68 9.65
CA ILE A 103 -20.01 -4.38 10.69
C ILE A 103 -20.30 -3.41 11.84
N THR A 104 -21.30 -3.73 12.64
CA THR A 104 -21.43 -3.20 14.00
C THR A 104 -20.68 -4.15 14.95
N ASP A 105 -19.70 -3.62 15.68
CA ASP A 105 -18.98 -4.42 16.68
C ASP A 105 -19.83 -4.63 17.95
N PRO A 106 -19.39 -5.49 18.90
CA PRO A 106 -20.14 -5.71 20.15
C PRO A 106 -20.34 -4.46 21.02
N SER A 107 -19.57 -3.39 20.79
CA SER A 107 -19.73 -2.12 21.49
C SER A 107 -20.74 -1.18 20.81
N GLY A 108 -21.31 -1.58 19.68
CA GLY A 108 -22.26 -0.78 18.91
C GLY A 108 -21.59 0.15 17.89
N VAL A 109 -20.28 0.07 17.71
CA VAL A 109 -19.50 0.96 16.83
C VAL A 109 -19.41 0.34 15.44
N GLN A 110 -19.62 1.16 14.41
CA GLN A 110 -19.39 0.74 13.02
C GLN A 110 -17.88 0.65 12.75
N ILE A 111 -17.42 -0.46 12.20
CA ILE A 111 -16.00 -0.69 11.87
C ILE A 111 -15.87 -1.63 10.68
N LEU A 112 -14.70 -1.62 10.02
CA LEU A 112 -14.42 -2.54 8.93
C LEU A 112 -13.85 -3.86 9.45
N ARG A 113 -14.40 -4.97 8.93
CA ARG A 113 -13.78 -6.31 9.02
C ARG A 113 -13.38 -6.78 7.65
N THR A 114 -12.40 -7.68 7.63
CA THR A 114 -11.95 -8.34 6.42
C THR A 114 -11.63 -9.79 6.77
N LYS A 115 -11.16 -10.55 5.78
CA LYS A 115 -10.69 -11.92 6.00
C LYS A 115 -9.36 -12.15 5.32
N GLU A 116 -8.56 -13.01 5.91
CA GLU A 116 -7.42 -13.58 5.20
C GLU A 116 -7.90 -14.44 4.02
N LYS A 117 -7.19 -14.34 2.89
CA LYS A 117 -7.61 -15.01 1.66
C LYS A 117 -7.53 -16.54 1.78
N LYS A 118 -6.47 -17.05 2.43
CA LYS A 118 -6.17 -18.49 2.52
C LYS A 118 -6.88 -19.17 3.69
N THR A 119 -6.80 -18.58 4.88
CA THR A 119 -7.33 -19.18 6.11
C THR A 119 -8.81 -18.87 6.32
N HIS A 120 -9.35 -17.87 5.62
CA HIS A 120 -10.69 -17.32 5.84
C HIS A 120 -10.91 -16.75 7.25
N THR A 121 -9.85 -16.65 8.06
CA THR A 121 -9.89 -16.02 9.38
C THR A 121 -10.28 -14.55 9.23
N GLN A 122 -11.35 -14.16 9.90
CA GLN A 122 -11.84 -12.79 9.88
C GLN A 122 -11.21 -11.97 10.99
N PHE A 123 -10.79 -10.75 10.66
CA PHE A 123 -10.22 -9.82 11.61
C PHE A 123 -10.71 -8.40 11.34
N THR A 124 -10.62 -7.55 12.36
CA THR A 124 -11.01 -6.15 12.30
C THR A 124 -9.86 -5.31 11.76
N ILE A 125 -10.18 -4.34 10.90
CA ILE A 125 -9.24 -3.31 10.48
C ILE A 125 -9.20 -2.28 11.59
N THR A 126 -8.28 -2.45 12.52
CA THR A 126 -8.17 -1.56 13.68
C THR A 126 -7.41 -0.28 13.33
N THR A 127 -7.50 0.72 14.19
CA THR A 127 -6.70 1.94 14.12
C THR A 127 -5.20 1.66 14.14
N GLU A 128 -4.77 0.66 14.91
CA GLU A 128 -3.36 0.25 15.00
C GLU A 128 -2.88 -0.35 13.67
N LEU A 129 -3.73 -1.14 13.00
CA LEU A 129 -3.41 -1.68 11.68
C LEU A 129 -3.25 -0.56 10.65
N LEU A 130 -4.16 0.42 10.64
CA LEU A 130 -4.09 1.57 9.73
C LEU A 130 -2.85 2.43 10.00
N MET A 131 -2.54 2.71 11.27
CA MET A 131 -1.34 3.46 11.64
C MET A 131 -0.05 2.70 11.27
N LYS A 132 -0.01 1.38 11.48
CA LYS A 132 1.12 0.56 11.04
C LYS A 132 1.27 0.62 9.52
N PHE A 133 0.17 0.52 8.77
CA PHE A 133 0.19 0.61 7.31
C PHE A 133 0.71 1.96 6.80
N ILE A 134 0.34 3.07 7.44
CA ILE A 134 0.87 4.40 7.14
C ILE A 134 2.39 4.46 7.39
N LYS A 135 2.85 3.97 8.56
CA LYS A 135 4.28 3.93 8.90
C LYS A 135 5.09 3.02 7.97
N ASP A 136 4.52 1.92 7.52
CA ASP A 136 5.21 1.03 6.58
C ASP A 136 5.32 1.66 5.18
N ASN A 137 4.36 2.50 4.79
CA ASN A 137 4.52 3.34 3.59
C ASN A 137 5.66 4.36 3.75
N GLU A 138 5.76 5.04 4.89
CA GLU A 138 6.89 5.94 5.17
C GLU A 138 8.23 5.21 5.05
N LYS A 139 8.35 3.99 5.61
CA LYS A 139 9.55 3.16 5.46
C LYS A 139 9.89 2.86 4.00
N LEU A 140 8.88 2.52 3.18
CA LEU A 140 9.09 2.29 1.75
C LEU A 140 9.59 3.58 1.07
N ALA A 141 9.00 4.73 1.37
CA ALA A 141 9.42 6.01 0.81
C ALA A 141 10.88 6.31 1.15
N LEU A 142 11.30 6.13 2.40
CA LEU A 142 12.69 6.31 2.83
C LEU A 142 13.65 5.39 2.07
N LYS A 143 13.27 4.12 1.86
CA LYS A 143 14.09 3.17 1.09
C LYS A 143 14.18 3.53 -0.39
N LEU A 144 13.09 4.06 -0.97
CA LEU A 144 13.08 4.56 -2.33
C LEU A 144 13.93 5.84 -2.48
N HIS A 145 13.97 6.71 -1.47
CA HIS A 145 14.90 7.85 -1.44
C HIS A 145 16.37 7.39 -1.42
N GLU A 146 16.70 6.43 -0.54
CA GLU A 146 18.04 5.82 -0.46
C GLU A 146 18.46 5.18 -1.79
N PHE A 147 17.50 4.56 -2.49
CA PHE A 147 17.70 3.98 -3.81
C PHE A 147 17.99 5.05 -4.88
N ARG A 148 17.31 6.21 -4.85
CA ARG A 148 17.61 7.35 -5.73
C ARG A 148 18.98 7.99 -5.48
N GLY A 149 19.57 7.74 -4.31
CA GLY A 149 20.83 8.34 -3.87
C GLY A 149 20.67 9.62 -3.05
N TYR A 150 19.57 9.77 -2.31
CA TYR A 150 19.37 10.81 -1.30
C TYR A 150 19.52 10.26 0.12
#